data_AF-A0A5E4R5K4-F1
#
_entry.id   AF-A0A5E4R5K4-F1
#
_cell.length_a   1.000
_cell.length_b   1.000
_cell.length_c   1.000
_cell.angle_alpha   90.00
_cell.angle_beta   90.00
_cell.angle_gamma   90.00
#
_symmetry.space_group_name_H-M   'P 1'
#
loop_
_entity.id
_entity.type
_entity.pdbx_description
1 polymer ?
#
loop_
_entity_poly.entity_id
_entity_poly.type
_entity_poly.pdbx_seq_one_letter_code
_entity_poly.pdbx_strand_id
1 'polypeptide(L)'
;MGRHRDWRKIAKRERRRKIRKHNAKNREPLEQQEIEQIEEDNRRENEKWLQAELITITRIKKLEAERQRNLQKQLVAEAKMREEWEEEKLRREKESQRLKQIEEENLARQAKFLNSLEEFLNGNLSEPPEELSTYRETKPNMELCPFFVKTSCCRFGDQCSRNHQYPAISNNANFNEYDTDVMLEYEESETSRHYKDFFYDVLPEFQKHGKITQFKVCNNYEKHLRGNTYVEYLDIRSAVRAYRALHSRWYGGRQITLQFCQITSWKNAICGLQSRKRCPKGRSCNFLHVFANPENLFMYYDIPERKPLTSKTSWRWSESPERTSPKRKRSKSKDREKERSHHRHKRKHSKRR
;
A
#
# COMPACT_ATOMS: atom_id res chain seq x y z
N MET A 1 -51.55 -119.31 -70.93
CA MET A 1 -51.51 -117.83 -70.76
C MET A 1 -50.11 -117.37 -70.32
N GLY A 2 -49.21 -117.00 -71.25
CA GLY A 2 -47.80 -116.69 -70.89
C GLY A 2 -47.10 -115.56 -71.67
N ARG A 3 -47.43 -115.34 -72.95
CA ARG A 3 -46.58 -114.53 -73.86
C ARG A 3 -46.62 -113.01 -73.63
N HIS A 4 -47.70 -112.45 -73.06
CA HIS A 4 -47.86 -110.99 -72.93
C HIS A 4 -47.11 -110.38 -71.71
N ARG A 5 -46.90 -111.18 -70.66
CA ARG A 5 -46.20 -110.75 -69.44
C ARG A 5 -44.69 -110.62 -69.69
N ASP A 6 -44.14 -111.48 -70.54
CA ASP A 6 -42.72 -111.51 -70.88
C ASP A 6 -42.33 -110.37 -71.82
N TRP A 7 -43.18 -110.02 -72.79
CA TRP A 7 -42.96 -108.87 -73.66
C TRP A 7 -42.96 -107.53 -72.89
N ARG A 8 -43.87 -107.35 -71.92
CA ARG A 8 -43.88 -106.17 -71.03
C ARG A 8 -42.62 -106.09 -70.15
N LYS A 9 -42.10 -107.23 -69.68
CA LYS A 9 -40.83 -107.27 -68.92
C LYS A 9 -39.64 -106.84 -69.80
N ILE A 10 -39.59 -107.31 -71.04
CA ILE A 10 -38.53 -106.95 -72.01
C ILE A 10 -38.60 -105.46 -72.35
N ALA A 11 -39.79 -104.94 -72.71
CA ALA A 11 -39.98 -103.52 -73.01
C ALA A 11 -39.64 -102.61 -71.82
N LYS A 12 -40.01 -103.01 -70.59
CA LYS A 12 -39.66 -102.26 -69.36
C LYS A 12 -38.15 -102.30 -69.08
N ARG A 13 -37.47 -103.42 -69.39
CA ARG A 13 -36.02 -103.56 -69.27
C ARG A 13 -35.28 -102.69 -70.29
N GLU A 14 -35.73 -102.69 -71.54
CA GLU A 14 -35.23 -101.81 -72.62
C GLU A 14 -35.43 -100.32 -72.28
N ARG A 15 -36.62 -99.93 -71.80
CA ARG A 15 -36.90 -98.54 -71.38
C ARG A 15 -35.99 -98.10 -70.23
N ARG A 16 -35.80 -98.96 -69.21
CA ARG A 16 -34.86 -98.70 -68.10
C ARG A 16 -33.39 -98.67 -68.55
N ARG A 17 -33.02 -99.43 -69.60
CA ARG A 17 -31.68 -99.41 -70.18
C ARG A 17 -31.43 -98.11 -70.94
N LYS A 18 -32.40 -97.65 -71.73
CA LYS A 18 -32.35 -96.34 -72.42
C LYS A 18 -32.30 -95.17 -71.44
N ILE A 19 -33.12 -95.18 -70.38
CA ILE A 19 -33.08 -94.16 -69.32
C ILE A 19 -31.72 -94.16 -68.60
N ARG A 20 -31.18 -95.34 -68.23
CA ARG A 20 -29.85 -95.42 -67.61
C ARG A 20 -28.73 -94.94 -68.54
N LYS A 21 -28.81 -95.28 -69.83
CA LYS A 21 -27.82 -94.85 -70.83
C LYS A 21 -27.90 -93.34 -71.10
N HIS A 22 -29.10 -92.77 -71.11
CA HIS A 22 -29.32 -91.33 -71.24
C HIS A 22 -28.86 -90.58 -69.98
N ASN A 23 -29.24 -91.04 -68.79
CA ASN A 23 -28.81 -90.43 -67.53
C ASN A 23 -27.28 -90.55 -67.35
N ALA A 24 -26.66 -91.67 -67.69
CA ALA A 24 -25.19 -91.80 -67.64
C ALA A 24 -24.49 -90.85 -68.62
N LYS A 25 -25.03 -90.71 -69.84
CA LYS A 25 -24.48 -89.79 -70.85
C LYS A 25 -24.65 -88.31 -70.48
N ASN A 26 -25.67 -87.97 -69.70
CA ASN A 26 -25.91 -86.61 -69.24
C ASN A 26 -25.33 -86.32 -67.85
N ARG A 27 -24.83 -87.34 -67.11
CA ARG A 27 -24.30 -87.20 -65.76
C ARG A 27 -22.89 -86.62 -65.75
N GLU A 28 -21.99 -87.13 -66.59
CA GLU A 28 -20.62 -86.61 -66.68
C GLU A 28 -20.55 -85.13 -67.10
N PRO A 29 -21.34 -84.65 -68.09
CA PRO A 29 -21.40 -83.22 -68.42
C PRO A 29 -22.00 -82.36 -67.31
N LEU A 30 -22.97 -82.90 -66.54
CA LEU A 30 -23.56 -82.20 -65.40
C LEU A 30 -22.53 -82.03 -64.28
N GLU A 31 -21.82 -83.10 -63.94
CA GLU A 31 -20.79 -83.09 -62.88
C GLU A 31 -19.63 -82.16 -63.28
N GLN A 32 -19.24 -82.10 -64.56
CA GLN A 32 -18.25 -81.14 -65.06
C GLN A 32 -18.74 -79.68 -64.96
N GLN A 33 -19.99 -79.42 -65.30
CA GLN A 33 -20.59 -78.08 -65.14
C GLN A 33 -20.70 -77.66 -63.67
N GLU A 34 -21.02 -78.59 -62.76
CA GLU A 34 -21.03 -78.33 -61.32
C GLU A 34 -19.63 -78.01 -60.79
N ILE A 35 -18.60 -78.73 -61.24
CA ILE A 35 -17.20 -78.46 -60.85
C ILE A 35 -16.74 -77.09 -61.38
N GLU A 36 -17.01 -76.76 -62.64
CA GLU A 36 -16.68 -75.45 -63.21
C GLU A 36 -17.39 -74.31 -62.47
N GLN A 37 -18.65 -74.50 -62.07
CA GLN A 37 -19.39 -73.52 -61.26
C GLN A 37 -18.76 -73.33 -59.87
N ILE A 38 -18.40 -74.43 -59.19
CA ILE A 38 -17.74 -74.38 -57.88
C ILE A 38 -16.37 -73.69 -57.98
N GLU A 39 -15.58 -73.99 -59.01
CA GLU A 39 -14.30 -73.33 -59.23
C GLU A 39 -14.46 -71.84 -59.52
N GLU A 40 -15.48 -71.46 -60.29
CA GLU A 40 -15.75 -70.06 -60.59
C GLU A 40 -16.25 -69.28 -59.37
N ASP A 41 -17.09 -69.89 -58.54
CA ASP A 41 -17.55 -69.30 -57.29
C ASP A 41 -16.41 -69.19 -56.27
N ASN A 42 -15.54 -70.20 -56.17
CA ASN A 42 -14.30 -70.13 -55.38
C ASN A 42 -13.36 -69.02 -55.87
N ARG A 43 -13.22 -68.83 -57.19
CA ARG A 43 -12.44 -67.72 -57.77
C ARG A 43 -13.03 -66.37 -57.35
N ARG A 44 -14.36 -66.21 -57.45
CA ARG A 44 -15.06 -64.98 -57.05
C ARG A 44 -14.95 -64.71 -55.55
N GLU A 45 -15.06 -65.73 -54.70
CA GLU A 45 -14.85 -65.58 -53.26
C GLU A 45 -13.41 -65.23 -52.91
N ASN A 46 -12.43 -65.86 -53.56
CA ASN A 46 -11.03 -65.56 -53.35
C ASN A 46 -10.68 -64.13 -53.79
N GLU A 47 -11.21 -63.65 -54.92
CA GLU A 47 -11.06 -62.24 -55.32
C GLU A 47 -11.67 -61.28 -54.30
N LYS A 48 -12.87 -61.57 -53.78
CA LYS A 48 -13.48 -60.77 -52.71
C LYS A 48 -12.62 -60.77 -51.44
N TRP A 49 -12.04 -61.92 -51.10
CA TRP A 49 -11.16 -62.07 -49.95
C TRP A 49 -9.88 -61.23 -50.11
N LEU A 50 -9.21 -61.31 -51.26
CA LEU A 50 -8.01 -60.52 -51.57
C LEU A 50 -8.31 -59.01 -51.56
N GLN A 51 -9.45 -58.59 -52.11
CA GLN A 51 -9.86 -57.18 -52.04
C GLN A 51 -10.09 -56.72 -50.60
N ALA A 52 -10.75 -57.54 -49.77
CA ALA A 52 -10.96 -57.23 -48.35
C ALA A 52 -9.64 -57.16 -47.57
N GLU A 53 -8.68 -58.04 -47.85
CA GLU A 53 -7.35 -58.03 -47.25
C GLU A 53 -6.57 -56.76 -47.62
N LEU A 54 -6.60 -56.36 -48.89
CA LEU A 54 -5.94 -55.15 -49.38
C LEU A 54 -6.52 -53.87 -48.74
N ILE A 55 -7.85 -53.81 -48.60
CA ILE A 55 -8.53 -52.73 -47.87
C ILE A 55 -8.09 -52.72 -46.39
N THR A 56 -7.97 -53.89 -45.78
CA THR A 56 -7.57 -54.01 -44.37
C THR A 56 -6.12 -53.57 -44.16
N ILE A 57 -5.19 -54.02 -45.00
CA ILE A 57 -3.78 -53.64 -44.96
C ILE A 57 -3.60 -52.14 -45.19
N THR A 58 -4.29 -51.56 -46.17
CA THR A 58 -4.23 -50.11 -46.43
C THR A 58 -4.81 -49.30 -45.27
N ARG A 59 -5.87 -49.79 -44.61
CA ARG A 59 -6.44 -49.17 -43.41
C ARG A 59 -5.47 -49.22 -42.22
N ILE A 60 -4.81 -50.35 -42.00
CA ILE A 60 -3.80 -50.51 -40.93
C ILE A 60 -2.62 -49.55 -41.17
N LYS A 61 -2.08 -49.51 -42.39
CA LYS A 61 -0.99 -48.58 -42.74
C LYS A 61 -1.36 -47.11 -42.51
N LYS A 62 -2.61 -46.73 -42.82
CA LYS A 62 -3.12 -45.37 -42.54
C LYS A 62 -3.17 -45.09 -41.03
N LEU A 63 -3.70 -46.03 -40.25
CA LEU A 63 -3.77 -45.92 -38.78
C LEU A 63 -2.39 -45.83 -38.13
N GLU A 64 -1.42 -46.59 -38.61
CA GLU A 64 -0.03 -46.53 -38.12
C GLU A 64 0.63 -45.19 -38.44
N ALA A 65 0.46 -44.68 -39.67
CA ALA A 65 0.97 -43.36 -40.05
C ALA A 65 0.34 -42.24 -39.21
N GLU A 66 -0.95 -42.34 -38.90
CA GLU A 66 -1.64 -41.39 -38.02
C GLU A 66 -1.15 -41.48 -36.58
N ARG A 67 -0.95 -42.70 -36.04
CA ARG A 67 -0.34 -42.91 -34.72
C ARG A 67 1.07 -42.33 -34.64
N GLN A 68 1.91 -42.54 -35.65
CA GLN A 68 3.25 -41.96 -35.70
C GLN A 68 3.22 -40.43 -35.71
N ARG A 69 2.32 -39.82 -36.50
CA ARG A 69 2.13 -38.35 -36.50
C ARG A 69 1.67 -37.84 -35.14
N ASN A 70 0.76 -38.54 -34.47
CA ASN A 70 0.27 -38.15 -33.16
C ASN A 70 1.37 -38.27 -32.09
N LEU A 71 2.16 -39.35 -32.12
CA LEU A 71 3.31 -39.50 -31.24
C LEU A 71 4.34 -38.39 -31.47
N GLN A 72 4.64 -38.07 -32.72
CA GLN A 72 5.57 -37.00 -33.07
C GLN A 72 5.06 -35.63 -32.58
N LYS A 73 3.76 -35.35 -32.71
CA LYS A 73 3.14 -34.14 -32.16
C LYS A 73 3.25 -34.07 -30.63
N GLN A 74 3.04 -35.20 -29.94
CA GLN A 74 3.19 -35.27 -28.49
C GLN A 74 4.63 -35.00 -28.04
N LEU A 75 5.62 -35.61 -28.71
CA LEU A 75 7.03 -35.38 -28.41
C LEU A 75 7.45 -33.92 -28.61
N VAL A 76 6.99 -33.28 -29.69
CA VAL A 76 7.27 -31.86 -29.94
C VAL A 76 6.60 -30.97 -28.89
N ALA A 77 5.35 -31.26 -28.53
CA ALA A 77 4.65 -30.52 -27.49
C ALA A 77 5.33 -30.66 -26.11
N GLU A 78 5.76 -31.88 -25.75
CA GLU A 78 6.47 -32.14 -24.50
C GLU A 78 7.84 -31.43 -24.47
N ALA A 79 8.60 -31.47 -25.56
CA ALA A 79 9.87 -30.76 -25.68
C ALA A 79 9.68 -29.25 -25.50
N LYS A 80 8.66 -28.67 -26.16
CA LYS A 80 8.34 -27.25 -26.02
C LYS A 80 7.97 -26.87 -24.58
N MET A 81 7.12 -27.67 -23.93
CA MET A 81 6.74 -27.44 -22.53
C MET A 81 7.94 -27.53 -21.58
N ARG A 82 8.90 -28.44 -21.86
CA ARG A 82 10.13 -28.56 -21.07
C ARG A 82 11.04 -27.34 -21.25
N GLU A 83 11.25 -26.88 -22.48
CA GLU A 83 12.03 -25.66 -22.76
C GLU A 83 11.41 -24.43 -22.08
N GLU A 84 10.09 -24.22 -22.23
CA GLU A 84 9.37 -23.12 -21.57
C GLU A 84 9.50 -23.18 -20.04
N TRP A 85 9.44 -24.38 -19.45
CA TRP A 85 9.61 -24.57 -18.00
C TRP A 85 11.06 -24.28 -17.54
N GLU A 86 12.06 -24.69 -18.31
CA GLU A 86 13.48 -24.41 -18.02
C GLU A 86 13.78 -22.90 -18.09
N GLU A 87 13.24 -22.20 -19.09
CA GLU A 87 13.36 -20.74 -19.21
C GLU A 87 12.67 -20.00 -18.04
N GLU A 88 11.45 -20.39 -17.69
CA GLU A 88 10.70 -19.84 -16.55
C GLU A 88 11.45 -20.07 -15.23
N LYS A 89 12.02 -21.27 -15.03
CA LYS A 89 12.82 -21.60 -13.86
C LYS A 89 14.07 -20.72 -13.76
N LEU A 90 14.80 -20.54 -14.87
CA LEU A 90 15.97 -19.67 -14.92
C LEU A 90 15.61 -18.20 -14.66
N ARG A 91 14.46 -17.74 -15.17
CA ARG A 91 13.96 -16.38 -14.91
C ARG A 91 13.68 -16.17 -13.42
N ARG A 92 12.97 -17.10 -12.79
CA ARG A 92 12.67 -17.06 -11.34
C ARG A 92 13.93 -17.11 -10.49
N GLU A 93 14.92 -17.92 -10.88
CA GLU A 93 16.19 -18.00 -10.17
C GLU A 93 16.97 -16.68 -10.26
N LYS A 94 17.04 -16.07 -11.45
CA LYS A 94 17.65 -14.74 -11.64
C LYS A 94 16.94 -13.65 -10.83
N GLU A 95 15.61 -13.67 -10.80
CA GLU A 95 14.81 -12.72 -10.01
C GLU A 95 15.04 -12.91 -8.50
N SER A 96 15.04 -14.17 -8.03
CA SER A 96 15.34 -14.50 -6.64
C SER A 96 16.77 -14.08 -6.24
N GLN A 97 17.76 -14.29 -7.11
CA GLN A 97 19.14 -13.84 -6.87
C GLN A 97 19.23 -12.32 -6.80
N ARG A 98 18.53 -11.59 -7.68
CA ARG A 98 18.46 -10.12 -7.63
C ARG A 98 17.83 -9.62 -6.32
N LEU A 99 16.72 -10.23 -5.91
CA LEU A 99 16.05 -9.86 -4.65
C LEU A 99 16.96 -10.11 -3.45
N LYS A 100 17.66 -11.26 -3.41
CA LYS A 100 18.65 -11.56 -2.37
C LYS A 100 19.80 -10.56 -2.35
N GLN A 101 20.33 -10.18 -3.52
CA GLN A 101 21.38 -9.15 -3.61
C GLN A 101 20.91 -7.80 -3.06
N ILE A 102 19.68 -7.38 -3.38
CA ILE A 102 19.09 -6.15 -2.85
C ILE A 102 18.91 -6.24 -1.33
N GLU A 103 18.45 -7.38 -0.81
CA GLU A 103 18.30 -7.62 0.62
C GLU A 103 19.64 -7.58 1.35
N GLU A 104 20.67 -8.26 0.83
CA GLU A 104 22.03 -8.24 1.36
C GLU A 104 22.65 -6.84 1.32
N GLU A 105 22.46 -6.09 0.24
CA GLU A 105 22.94 -4.70 0.14
C GLU A 105 22.25 -3.80 1.17
N ASN A 106 20.93 -3.93 1.33
CA ASN A 106 20.17 -3.20 2.33
C ASN A 106 20.62 -3.57 3.74
N LEU A 107 20.83 -4.85 4.03
CA LEU A 107 21.33 -5.32 5.32
C LEU A 107 22.74 -4.79 5.60
N ALA A 108 23.63 -4.83 4.62
CA ALA A 108 24.99 -4.30 4.73
C ALA A 108 24.97 -2.77 4.95
N ARG A 109 24.08 -2.05 4.27
CA ARG A 109 23.89 -0.60 4.46
C ARG A 109 23.37 -0.30 5.87
N GLN A 110 22.39 -1.06 6.35
CA GLN A 110 21.88 -0.94 7.73
C GLN A 110 22.95 -1.25 8.76
N ALA A 111 23.76 -2.30 8.57
CA ALA A 111 24.85 -2.64 9.47
C ALA A 111 25.91 -1.54 9.53
N LYS A 112 26.32 -0.97 8.38
CA LYS A 112 27.22 0.19 8.33
C LYS A 112 26.65 1.39 9.08
N PHE A 113 25.37 1.68 8.87
CA PHE A 113 24.67 2.75 9.57
C PHE A 113 24.66 2.52 11.09
N LEU A 114 24.34 1.31 11.55
CA LEU A 114 24.34 0.96 12.98
C LEU A 114 25.73 1.07 13.61
N ASN A 115 26.78 0.63 12.91
CA ASN A 115 28.16 0.75 13.38
C ASN A 115 28.58 2.22 13.49
N SER A 116 28.30 3.03 12.46
CA SER A 116 28.57 4.48 12.46
C SER A 116 27.82 5.19 13.60
N LEU A 117 26.56 4.80 13.84
CA LEU A 117 25.76 5.29 14.95
C LEU A 117 26.40 4.95 16.30
N GLU A 118 26.89 3.71 16.47
CA GLU A 118 27.55 3.28 17.70
C GLU A 118 28.86 4.04 17.96
N GLU A 119 29.68 4.25 16.92
CA GLU A 119 30.90 5.07 17.02
C GLU A 119 30.59 6.53 17.40
N PHE A 120 29.52 7.11 16.85
CA PHE A 120 29.04 8.44 17.23
C PHE A 120 28.55 8.49 18.68
N LEU A 121 27.84 7.46 19.13
CA LEU A 121 27.36 7.36 20.51
C LEU A 121 28.49 7.14 21.52
N ASN A 122 29.56 6.48 21.13
CA ASN A 122 30.76 6.28 21.95
C ASN A 122 31.67 7.52 21.99
N GLY A 123 31.40 8.52 21.15
CA GLY A 123 32.15 9.78 21.10
C GLY A 123 33.38 9.74 20.20
N ASN A 124 33.56 8.68 19.42
CA ASN A 124 34.67 8.55 18.46
C ASN A 124 34.44 9.39 17.20
N LEU A 125 33.17 9.62 16.83
CA LEU A 125 32.78 10.51 15.74
C LEU A 125 32.19 11.82 16.27
N SER A 126 32.63 12.95 15.70
CA SER A 126 32.11 14.27 16.05
C SER A 126 30.78 14.59 15.37
N GLU A 127 30.60 14.13 14.13
CA GLU A 127 29.43 14.41 13.33
C GLU A 127 28.44 13.23 13.36
N PRO A 128 27.13 13.50 13.39
CA PRO A 128 26.13 12.45 13.32
C PRO A 128 26.13 11.80 11.93
N PRO A 129 25.82 10.48 11.82
CA PRO A 129 25.60 9.82 10.54
C PRO A 129 24.71 10.61 9.57
N GLU A 130 25.04 10.59 8.28
CA GLU A 130 24.33 11.36 7.24
C GLU A 130 22.84 10.96 7.15
N GLU A 131 22.52 9.71 7.44
CA GLU A 131 21.15 9.19 7.47
C GLU A 131 20.31 9.81 8.59
N LEU A 132 20.90 10.35 9.66
CA LEU A 132 20.19 11.16 10.66
C LEU A 132 19.86 12.57 10.16
N SER A 133 20.69 13.09 9.25
CA SER A 133 20.58 14.44 8.70
C SER A 133 19.78 14.51 7.40
N THR A 134 19.54 13.35 6.78
CA THR A 134 18.77 13.24 5.55
C THR A 134 17.28 13.42 5.85
N TYR A 135 16.60 14.21 5.01
CA TYR A 135 15.15 14.42 5.11
C TYR A 135 14.41 13.59 4.07
N ARG A 136 13.35 12.91 4.50
CA ARG A 136 12.33 12.34 3.64
C ARG A 136 11.29 13.42 3.37
N GLU A 137 11.08 13.72 2.10
CA GLU A 137 10.03 14.64 1.67
C GLU A 137 8.79 13.86 1.22
N THR A 138 7.60 14.29 1.67
CA THR A 138 6.34 13.68 1.21
C THR A 138 5.95 14.13 -0.20
N LYS A 139 6.21 15.40 -0.53
CA LYS A 139 5.86 16.01 -1.82
C LYS A 139 6.98 16.94 -2.27
N PRO A 140 8.03 16.38 -2.90
CA PRO A 140 9.14 17.17 -3.43
C PRO A 140 8.62 18.28 -4.35
N ASN A 141 9.23 19.45 -4.27
CA ASN A 141 8.90 20.67 -5.06
C ASN A 141 7.63 21.44 -4.65
N MET A 142 6.88 21.00 -3.63
CA MET A 142 5.77 21.78 -3.09
C MET A 142 6.24 22.68 -1.94
N GLU A 143 5.53 23.79 -1.69
CA GLU A 143 5.79 24.64 -0.52
C GLU A 143 5.68 23.85 0.79
N LEU A 144 6.55 24.17 1.75
CA LEU A 144 6.54 23.54 3.07
C LEU A 144 5.23 23.82 3.81
N CYS A 145 4.70 22.81 4.49
CA CYS A 145 3.50 22.97 5.30
C CYS A 145 3.79 23.84 6.53
N PRO A 146 3.11 24.99 6.72
CA PRO A 146 3.37 25.89 7.85
C PRO A 146 3.03 25.28 9.20
N PHE A 147 2.07 24.35 9.25
CA PHE A 147 1.73 23.64 10.49
C PHE A 147 2.82 22.64 10.82
N PHE A 148 3.21 21.80 9.87
CA PHE A 148 4.27 20.81 10.07
C PHE A 148 5.61 21.46 10.44
N VAL A 149 6.02 22.54 9.77
CA VAL A 149 7.27 23.24 10.11
C VAL A 149 7.27 23.82 11.53
N LYS A 150 6.09 24.16 12.07
CA LYS A 150 5.96 24.78 13.41
C LYS A 150 5.77 23.77 14.52
N THR A 151 4.96 22.74 14.30
CA THR A 151 4.55 21.78 15.34
C THR A 151 5.08 20.36 15.10
N SER A 152 5.74 20.14 13.96
CA SER A 152 6.15 18.83 13.45
C SER A 152 5.00 17.83 13.29
N CYS A 153 3.76 18.32 13.28
CA CYS A 153 2.55 17.51 13.15
C CYS A 153 1.54 18.24 12.26
N CYS A 154 0.89 17.50 11.36
CA CYS A 154 -0.13 18.04 10.47
C CYS A 154 -1.37 17.18 10.54
N ARG A 155 -2.55 17.81 10.64
CA ARG A 155 -3.85 17.11 10.63
C ARG A 155 -4.10 16.23 9.40
N PHE A 156 -3.38 16.47 8.31
CA PHE A 156 -3.52 15.74 7.04
C PHE A 156 -2.44 14.68 6.84
N GLY A 157 -1.45 14.58 7.74
CA GLY A 157 -0.33 13.64 7.60
C GLY A 157 0.29 13.68 6.20
N ASP A 158 0.53 12.52 5.60
CA ASP A 158 1.14 12.43 4.27
C ASP A 158 0.20 12.82 3.12
N GLN A 159 -1.10 12.86 3.38
CA GLN A 159 -2.09 13.29 2.40
C GLN A 159 -2.16 14.83 2.28
N CYS A 160 -1.38 15.57 3.08
CA CYS A 160 -1.33 17.02 3.00
C CYS A 160 -0.99 17.51 1.59
N SER A 161 -1.60 18.60 1.14
CA SER A 161 -1.30 19.20 -0.18
C SER A 161 0.08 19.85 -0.25
N ARG A 162 0.70 20.12 0.91
CA ARG A 162 2.00 20.77 1.07
C ARG A 162 3.08 19.75 1.43
N ASN A 163 4.34 20.14 1.25
CA ASN A 163 5.47 19.26 1.55
C ASN A 163 5.71 19.15 3.07
N HIS A 164 5.98 17.93 3.54
CA HIS A 164 6.47 17.63 4.89
C HIS A 164 7.87 17.04 4.79
N GLN A 165 8.80 17.57 5.58
CA GLN A 165 10.18 17.10 5.65
C GLN A 165 10.39 16.35 6.96
N TYR A 166 10.35 15.04 6.90
CA TYR A 166 10.58 14.16 8.04
C TYR A 166 12.07 13.81 8.12
N PRO A 167 12.72 13.84 9.29
CA PRO A 167 14.03 13.22 9.44
C PRO A 167 13.97 11.74 9.03
N ALA A 168 14.95 11.21 8.30
CA ALA A 168 14.82 9.93 7.58
C ALA A 168 14.49 8.71 8.48
N ILE A 169 14.83 8.77 9.77
CA ILE A 169 14.56 7.70 10.74
C ILE A 169 13.13 7.74 11.30
N SER A 170 12.38 8.83 11.11
CA SER A 170 10.97 8.86 11.51
C SER A 170 10.10 8.12 10.49
N ASN A 171 9.67 6.91 10.85
CA ASN A 171 8.54 6.25 10.18
C ASN A 171 7.23 6.75 10.79
N ASN A 172 6.39 7.33 9.95
CA ASN A 172 5.04 7.75 10.29
C ASN A 172 4.09 6.56 10.21
N ALA A 173 4.05 5.76 11.26
CA ALA A 173 2.88 4.90 11.46
C ALA A 173 1.66 5.83 11.61
N ASN A 174 0.77 5.82 10.62
CA ASN A 174 -0.57 6.42 10.73
C ASN A 174 -1.26 5.75 11.93
N PHE A 175 -1.24 6.40 13.09
CA PHE A 175 -2.02 6.01 14.26
C PHE A 175 -3.50 6.33 14.00
N ASN A 176 -4.12 5.55 13.12
CA ASN A 176 -5.57 5.41 13.05
C ASN A 176 -5.98 4.24 13.94
N GLU A 177 -5.62 4.28 15.22
CA GLU A 177 -6.15 3.33 16.19
C GLU A 177 -7.39 3.98 16.82
N TYR A 178 -8.56 3.50 16.40
CA TYR A 178 -9.86 3.87 16.95
C TYR A 178 -9.95 3.35 18.39
N ASP A 179 -9.59 4.20 19.34
CA ASP A 179 -9.90 3.95 20.74
C ASP A 179 -11.34 4.42 21.01
N THR A 180 -12.18 3.51 21.47
CA THR A 180 -13.64 3.69 21.58
C THR A 180 -14.01 4.34 22.93
N ASP A 181 -13.07 4.41 23.88
CA ASP A 181 -13.22 5.09 25.18
C ASP A 181 -12.87 6.60 25.13
N VAL A 182 -12.66 7.14 23.93
CA VAL A 182 -12.15 8.49 23.63
C VAL A 182 -13.09 9.64 24.02
N MET A 183 -14.33 9.34 24.44
CA MET A 183 -15.39 10.33 24.72
C MET A 183 -15.69 10.54 26.21
N LEU A 184 -15.00 9.88 27.13
CA LEU A 184 -15.11 10.22 28.55
C LEU A 184 -14.25 11.45 28.86
N GLU A 185 -14.91 12.58 29.11
CA GLU A 185 -14.27 13.81 29.57
C GLU A 185 -14.00 13.67 31.08
N TYR A 186 -12.74 13.51 31.46
CA TYR A 186 -12.32 13.60 32.86
C TYR A 186 -12.47 15.04 33.37
N GLU A 187 -12.67 15.20 34.68
CA GLU A 187 -12.58 16.52 35.30
C GLU A 187 -11.17 17.11 35.08
N GLU A 188 -11.07 18.43 34.96
CA GLU A 188 -9.78 19.11 34.74
C GLU A 188 -8.79 18.83 35.87
N SER A 189 -9.29 18.64 37.10
CA SER A 189 -8.53 18.28 38.29
C SER A 189 -7.91 16.88 38.17
N GLU A 190 -8.69 15.87 37.75
CA GLU A 190 -8.22 14.51 37.53
C GLU A 190 -7.23 14.42 36.38
N THR A 191 -7.51 15.12 35.28
CA THR A 191 -6.60 15.20 34.13
C THR A 191 -5.25 15.77 34.54
N SER A 192 -5.24 16.80 35.39
CA SER A 192 -4.01 17.37 35.90
C SER A 192 -3.26 16.42 36.84
N ARG A 193 -3.96 15.60 37.63
CA ARG A 193 -3.34 14.57 38.48
C ARG A 193 -2.68 13.49 37.63
N HIS A 194 -3.40 12.92 36.67
CA HIS A 194 -2.85 11.90 35.77
C HIS A 194 -1.66 12.43 34.96
N TYR A 195 -1.69 13.70 34.55
CA TYR A 195 -0.53 14.34 33.93
C TYR A 195 0.68 14.44 34.87
N LYS A 196 0.48 14.78 36.15
CA LYS A 196 1.59 14.82 37.13
C LYS A 196 2.20 13.44 37.32
N ASP A 197 1.37 12.42 37.48
CA ASP A 197 1.84 11.04 37.64
C ASP A 197 2.65 10.59 36.41
N PHE A 198 2.14 10.85 35.21
CA PHE A 198 2.86 10.64 33.95
C PHE A 198 4.18 11.41 33.90
N PHE A 199 4.19 12.68 34.30
CA PHE A 199 5.39 13.52 34.27
C PHE A 199 6.49 12.96 35.18
N TYR A 200 6.14 12.55 36.39
CA TYR A 200 7.11 12.00 37.34
C TYR A 200 7.59 10.58 37.00
N ASP A 201 6.80 9.81 36.26
CA ASP A 201 7.21 8.49 35.77
C ASP A 201 8.13 8.62 34.53
N VAL A 202 7.74 9.46 33.58
CA VAL A 202 8.41 9.56 32.27
C VAL A 202 9.66 10.43 32.31
N LEU A 203 9.63 11.57 33.00
CA LEU A 203 10.77 12.51 32.98
C LEU A 203 12.10 11.85 33.42
N PRO A 204 12.17 11.08 34.52
CA PRO A 204 13.40 10.42 34.94
C PRO A 204 13.93 9.43 33.90
N GLU A 205 13.06 8.70 33.19
CA GLU A 205 13.48 7.77 32.13
C GLU A 205 14.22 8.49 30.99
N PHE A 206 13.74 9.66 30.57
CA PHE A 206 14.44 10.48 29.57
C PHE A 206 15.72 11.11 30.12
N GLN A 207 15.74 11.52 31.40
CA GLN A 207 16.93 12.11 32.03
C GLN A 207 18.12 11.14 32.13
N LYS A 208 17.89 9.82 32.19
CA LYS A 208 18.97 8.81 32.17
C LYS A 208 19.87 8.89 30.93
N HIS A 209 19.33 9.37 29.81
CA HIS A 209 20.02 9.39 28.52
C HIS A 209 20.74 10.71 28.23
N GLY A 210 20.45 11.77 28.98
CA GLY A 210 21.17 13.04 28.90
C GLY A 210 20.40 14.21 29.48
N LYS A 211 20.99 15.41 29.37
CA LYS A 211 20.39 16.64 29.90
C LYS A 211 19.28 17.15 28.98
N ILE A 212 18.07 17.26 29.52
CA ILE A 212 16.88 17.77 28.83
C ILE A 212 16.87 19.30 28.93
N THR A 213 16.63 19.97 27.80
CA THR A 213 16.43 21.43 27.71
C THR A 213 14.96 21.79 27.79
N GLN A 214 14.10 21.06 27.07
CA GLN A 214 12.65 21.24 27.06
C GLN A 214 11.92 19.90 27.20
N PHE A 215 10.86 19.92 28.00
CA PHE A 215 9.91 18.83 28.12
C PHE A 215 8.50 19.41 28.01
N LYS A 216 7.73 19.03 26.98
CA LYS A 216 6.41 19.59 26.70
C LYS A 216 5.43 18.45 26.37
N VAL A 217 4.30 18.40 27.06
CA VAL A 217 3.24 17.41 26.82
C VAL A 217 1.99 18.11 26.36
N CYS A 218 1.41 17.66 25.24
CA CYS A 218 0.27 18.27 24.61
C CYS A 218 -1.08 17.78 25.17
N ASN A 219 -1.89 18.73 25.60
CA ASN A 219 -3.30 18.61 25.95
C ASN A 219 -4.22 19.10 24.82
N ASN A 220 -3.91 18.72 23.58
CA ASN A 220 -4.78 19.02 22.43
C ASN A 220 -5.93 18.01 22.35
N TYR A 221 -7.09 18.45 21.87
CA TYR A 221 -8.21 17.56 21.57
C TYR A 221 -8.07 16.89 20.20
N GLU A 222 -7.46 17.60 19.25
CA GLU A 222 -7.23 17.09 17.90
C GLU A 222 -6.29 15.87 17.89
N LYS A 223 -6.68 14.85 17.14
CA LYS A 223 -5.99 13.54 17.11
C LYS A 223 -4.51 13.63 16.77
N HIS A 224 -4.14 14.55 15.89
CA HIS A 224 -2.75 14.70 15.41
C HIS A 224 -1.80 15.35 16.42
N LEU A 225 -2.31 15.92 17.53
CA LEU A 225 -1.52 16.58 18.58
C LEU A 225 -1.80 16.04 19.98
N ARG A 226 -2.89 15.29 20.17
CA ARG A 226 -3.35 14.81 21.47
C ARG A 226 -2.32 13.88 22.10
N GLY A 227 -1.85 14.20 23.30
CA GLY A 227 -0.93 13.37 24.07
C GLY A 227 0.51 13.36 23.54
N ASN A 228 0.81 14.09 22.46
CA ASN A 228 2.17 14.18 21.94
C ASN A 228 3.10 14.76 23.01
N THR A 229 4.19 14.05 23.27
CA THR A 229 5.22 14.45 24.22
C THR A 229 6.47 14.78 23.44
N TYR A 230 6.93 16.02 23.58
CA TYR A 230 8.14 16.50 22.95
C TYR A 230 9.24 16.65 24.00
N VAL A 231 10.40 16.09 23.68
CA VAL A 231 11.59 16.14 24.53
C VAL A 231 12.74 16.67 23.70
N GLU A 232 13.29 17.79 24.14
CA GLU A 232 14.48 18.40 23.55
C GLU A 232 15.67 18.13 24.47
N TYR A 233 16.75 17.60 23.90
CA TYR A 233 18.00 17.39 24.61
C TYR A 233 18.99 18.50 24.29
N LEU A 234 19.93 18.73 25.20
CA LEU A 234 21.04 19.65 24.97
C LEU A 234 21.95 19.17 23.82
N ASP A 235 22.21 17.86 23.77
CA ASP A 235 23.08 17.23 22.79
C ASP A 235 22.30 16.27 21.89
N ILE A 236 22.62 16.27 20.59
CA ILE A 236 22.06 15.33 19.61
C ILE A 236 22.37 13.88 19.99
N ARG A 237 23.58 13.61 20.52
CA ARG A 237 23.97 12.27 21.00
C ARG A 237 23.02 11.73 22.06
N SER A 238 22.60 12.58 22.99
CA SER A 238 21.66 12.21 24.06
C SER A 238 20.29 11.85 23.48
N ALA A 239 19.81 12.61 22.50
CA ALA A 239 18.56 12.33 21.80
C ALA A 239 18.61 10.97 21.05
N VAL A 240 19.71 10.67 20.38
CA VAL A 240 19.91 9.38 19.69
C VAL A 240 19.99 8.22 20.69
N ARG A 241 20.69 8.38 21.82
CA ARG A 241 20.73 7.37 22.90
C ARG A 241 19.33 7.07 23.44
N ALA A 242 18.56 8.13 23.71
CA ALA A 242 17.19 8.01 24.18
C ALA A 242 16.31 7.30 23.13
N TYR A 243 16.43 7.66 21.86
CA TYR A 243 15.72 6.99 20.77
C TYR A 243 16.05 5.49 20.75
N ARG A 244 17.33 5.12 20.72
CA ARG A 244 17.75 3.71 20.68
C ARG A 244 17.25 2.89 21.87
N ALA A 245 17.20 3.50 23.06
CA ALA A 245 16.81 2.80 24.28
C ALA A 245 15.29 2.74 24.49
N LEU A 246 14.56 3.80 24.15
CA LEU A 246 13.14 3.95 24.49
C LEU A 246 12.21 3.65 23.32
N HIS A 247 12.68 3.75 22.08
CA HIS A 247 11.88 3.39 20.92
C HIS A 247 11.52 1.89 20.99
N SER A 248 10.26 1.57 20.73
CA SER A 248 9.72 0.20 20.83
C SER A 248 9.65 -0.42 22.23
N ARG A 249 9.82 0.37 23.30
CA ARG A 249 9.47 -0.07 24.66
C ARG A 249 7.96 0.03 24.90
N TRP A 250 7.47 -0.64 25.94
CA TRP A 250 6.06 -0.63 26.32
C TRP A 250 5.81 0.32 27.50
N TYR A 251 4.72 1.07 27.44
CA TYR A 251 4.25 1.93 28.52
C TYR A 251 2.72 1.97 28.52
N GLY A 252 2.10 1.71 29.68
CA GLY A 252 0.64 1.73 29.82
C GLY A 252 -0.10 0.81 28.84
N GLY A 253 0.49 -0.34 28.48
CA GLY A 253 -0.11 -1.29 27.54
C GLY A 253 0.02 -0.92 26.06
N ARG A 254 0.74 0.16 25.70
CA ARG A 254 1.02 0.55 24.32
C ARG A 254 2.53 0.63 24.06
N GLN A 255 2.94 0.36 22.83
CA GLN A 255 4.33 0.51 22.42
C GLN A 255 4.65 1.98 22.15
N ILE A 256 5.76 2.48 22.70
CA ILE A 256 6.24 3.84 22.53
C ILE A 256 6.88 3.96 21.14
N THR A 257 6.35 4.86 20.34
CA THR A 257 6.94 5.27 19.06
C THR A 257 7.60 6.63 19.21
N LEU A 258 8.93 6.65 19.14
CA LEU A 258 9.70 7.89 19.08
C LEU A 258 9.95 8.30 17.64
N GLN A 259 9.96 9.60 17.39
CA GLN A 259 10.30 10.20 16.11
C GLN A 259 11.16 11.43 16.37
N PHE A 260 12.16 11.65 15.52
CA PHE A 260 12.89 12.91 15.52
C PHE A 260 12.02 13.99 14.88
N CYS A 261 12.00 15.16 15.49
CA CYS A 261 11.25 16.31 15.02
C CYS A 261 12.11 17.56 15.08
N GLN A 262 11.90 18.48 14.14
CA GLN A 262 12.56 19.78 14.13
C GLN A 262 11.54 20.87 14.41
N ILE A 263 11.64 21.49 15.58
CA ILE A 263 10.85 22.65 15.97
C ILE A 263 11.77 23.85 15.95
N THR A 264 11.54 24.79 15.02
CA THR A 264 12.35 25.99 14.87
C THR A 264 12.22 26.96 16.04
N SER A 265 11.02 27.06 16.63
CA SER A 265 10.77 27.91 17.79
C SER A 265 9.54 27.46 18.56
N TRP A 266 9.72 27.15 19.84
CA TRP A 266 8.63 26.83 20.77
C TRP A 266 7.57 27.93 20.85
N LYS A 267 7.99 29.20 20.78
CA LYS A 267 7.08 30.37 20.79
C LYS A 267 6.11 30.37 19.61
N ASN A 268 6.53 29.86 18.46
CA ASN A 268 5.69 29.77 17.26
C ASN A 268 4.85 28.49 17.21
N ALA A 269 5.26 27.45 17.93
CA ALA A 269 4.58 26.17 18.02
C ALA A 269 3.44 26.19 19.06
N ILE A 270 3.67 26.84 20.20
CA ILE A 270 2.75 26.88 21.33
C ILE A 270 1.65 27.92 21.10
N CYS A 271 0.41 27.55 21.40
CA CYS A 271 -0.71 28.49 21.37
C CYS A 271 -0.57 29.51 22.51
N GLY A 272 -0.19 30.75 22.20
CA GLY A 272 0.00 31.81 23.21
C GLY A 272 -1.26 32.22 23.99
N LEU A 273 -2.45 31.88 23.50
CA LEU A 273 -3.73 32.17 24.18
C LEU A 273 -4.24 31.01 25.06
N GLN A 274 -3.62 29.82 24.93
CA GLN A 274 -4.02 28.65 25.72
C GLN A 274 -3.67 28.78 27.19
N SER A 275 -2.54 29.42 27.53
CA SER A 275 -2.12 29.66 28.92
C SER A 275 -3.17 30.44 29.73
N ARG A 276 -4.00 31.24 29.05
CA ARG A 276 -5.11 31.98 29.64
C ARG A 276 -6.47 31.26 29.53
N LYS A 277 -6.48 30.01 29.07
CA LYS A 277 -7.68 29.21 28.72
C LYS A 277 -8.67 29.95 27.79
N ARG A 278 -8.14 30.79 26.91
CA ARG A 278 -8.93 31.66 26.00
C ARG A 278 -8.54 31.45 24.53
N CYS A 279 -8.18 30.22 24.17
CA CYS A 279 -7.91 29.90 22.77
C CYS A 279 -9.23 29.99 21.98
N PRO A 280 -9.35 30.90 20.99
CA PRO A 280 -10.60 31.06 20.22
C PRO A 280 -10.90 29.83 19.35
N LYS A 281 -9.90 28.99 19.08
CA LYS A 281 -10.06 27.73 18.34
C LYS A 281 -10.51 26.56 19.21
N GLY A 282 -10.45 26.70 20.54
CA GLY A 282 -10.87 25.68 21.48
C GLY A 282 -10.31 24.29 21.15
N ARG A 283 -11.22 23.34 20.86
CA ARG A 283 -10.91 21.93 20.58
C ARG A 283 -10.25 21.71 19.21
N SER A 284 -10.38 22.62 18.24
CA SER A 284 -9.85 22.47 16.87
C SER A 284 -8.55 23.26 16.62
N CYS A 285 -7.79 23.53 17.68
CA CYS A 285 -6.53 24.25 17.57
C CYS A 285 -5.42 23.35 16.99
N ASN A 286 -4.75 23.82 15.93
CA ASN A 286 -3.61 23.16 15.30
C ASN A 286 -2.24 23.61 15.88
N PHE A 287 -2.25 24.40 16.96
CA PHE A 287 -1.04 24.79 17.70
C PHE A 287 -0.98 24.03 19.02
N LEU A 288 0.21 23.88 19.58
CA LEU A 288 0.42 23.08 20.78
C LEU A 288 -0.27 23.72 21.99
N HIS A 289 -1.20 23.00 22.60
CA HIS A 289 -1.74 23.29 23.90
C HIS A 289 -0.95 22.46 24.90
N VAL A 290 -0.04 23.08 25.66
CA VAL A 290 0.89 22.33 26.53
C VAL A 290 0.41 22.38 27.98
N PHE A 291 0.55 21.27 28.70
CA PHE A 291 0.39 21.25 30.16
C PHE A 291 1.45 22.11 30.85
N ALA A 292 1.10 22.72 31.98
CA ALA A 292 2.08 23.39 32.83
C ALA A 292 2.91 22.33 33.57
N ASN A 293 4.21 22.30 33.32
CA ASN A 293 5.11 21.38 33.99
C ASN A 293 5.08 21.59 35.52
N PRO A 294 5.06 20.51 36.32
CA PRO A 294 5.18 20.61 37.78
C PRO A 294 6.43 21.41 38.17
N GLU A 295 6.33 22.19 39.25
CA GLU A 295 7.41 23.04 39.77
C GLU A 295 7.97 24.06 38.76
N ASN A 296 7.23 24.36 37.68
CA ASN A 296 7.69 25.22 36.58
C ASN A 296 9.03 24.77 35.97
N LEU A 297 9.33 23.46 36.03
CA LEU A 297 10.53 22.91 35.43
C LEU A 297 10.52 23.19 33.91
N PHE A 298 11.67 23.62 33.38
CA PHE A 298 11.85 23.97 31.96
C PHE A 298 11.07 25.22 31.47
N MET A 299 10.47 26.02 32.37
CA MET A 299 9.77 27.28 32.01
C MET A 299 10.70 28.43 31.61
N TYR A 300 12.00 28.37 31.96
CA TYR A 300 12.93 29.50 31.82
C TYR A 300 13.08 30.02 30.37
N TYR A 301 12.81 29.20 29.37
CA TYR A 301 12.95 29.55 27.95
C TYR A 301 11.66 30.10 27.32
N ASP A 302 10.53 30.10 28.03
CA ASP A 302 9.22 30.56 27.55
C ASP A 302 8.87 31.99 27.99
N ILE A 303 9.64 32.61 28.89
CA ILE A 303 9.35 33.95 29.42
C ILE A 303 9.84 35.00 28.42
N PRO A 304 8.95 35.82 27.80
CA PRO A 304 9.41 37.04 27.15
C PRO A 304 9.94 37.97 28.22
N GLU A 305 11.15 38.51 28.03
CA GLU A 305 11.60 39.71 28.73
C GLU A 305 10.43 40.70 28.77
N ARG A 306 9.92 40.98 29.97
CA ARG A 306 8.84 41.94 30.17
C ARG A 306 9.38 43.31 29.79
N LYS A 307 9.29 43.69 28.52
CA LYS A 307 9.36 45.10 28.15
C LYS A 307 8.19 45.79 28.87
N PRO A 308 8.44 46.84 29.67
CA PRO A 308 7.38 47.52 30.42
C PRO A 308 6.28 47.96 29.45
N LEU A 309 5.02 47.74 29.85
CA LEU A 309 3.85 48.13 29.06
C LEU A 309 3.92 49.62 28.73
N THR A 310 4.27 49.96 27.50
CA THR A 310 3.95 51.26 26.94
C THR A 310 2.50 51.22 26.46
N SER A 311 1.70 52.06 27.11
CA SER A 311 0.40 52.62 26.75
C SER A 311 -0.37 52.02 25.56
N LYS A 312 -1.59 51.57 25.87
CA LYS A 312 -2.82 51.51 25.04
C LYS A 312 -2.66 52.07 23.61
N THR A 313 -2.43 51.19 22.64
CA THR A 313 -2.76 51.47 21.24
C THR A 313 -3.50 50.28 20.65
N SER A 314 -4.61 50.59 20.01
CA SER A 314 -5.67 49.71 19.51
C SER A 314 -5.16 48.58 18.62
N TRP A 315 -5.46 47.34 18.98
CA TRP A 315 -5.44 46.21 18.07
C TRP A 315 -6.58 46.36 17.04
N ARG A 316 -6.26 46.87 15.85
CA ARG A 316 -7.13 46.78 14.68
C ARG A 316 -6.47 45.83 13.70
N TRP A 317 -7.10 44.67 13.48
CA TRP A 317 -6.68 43.69 12.48
C TRP A 317 -7.09 44.16 11.06
N SER A 318 -6.31 43.67 10.09
CA SER A 318 -6.43 43.67 8.63
C SER A 318 -5.84 44.86 7.87
N GLU A 319 -4.82 44.57 7.07
CA GLU A 319 -4.75 45.01 5.67
C GLU A 319 -4.26 43.83 4.81
N SER A 320 -5.17 43.32 3.98
CA SER A 320 -4.85 42.49 2.82
C SER A 320 -4.05 43.31 1.80
N PRO A 321 -3.28 42.69 0.88
CA PRO A 321 -2.42 43.43 -0.04
C PRO A 321 -3.26 44.19 -1.07
N GLU A 322 -3.27 45.52 -1.03
CA GLU A 322 -4.00 46.35 -1.99
C GLU A 322 -3.29 46.39 -3.35
N ARG A 323 -4.12 46.18 -4.38
CA ARG A 323 -3.79 46.27 -5.80
C ARG A 323 -3.28 47.68 -6.16
N THR A 324 -2.16 47.71 -6.87
CA THR A 324 -1.61 48.89 -7.53
C THR A 324 -2.53 49.42 -8.63
N SER A 325 -2.92 50.70 -8.56
CA SER A 325 -3.27 51.54 -9.72
C SER A 325 -3.21 53.04 -9.37
N PRO A 326 -2.88 53.94 -10.33
CA PRO A 326 -1.99 55.06 -10.06
C PRO A 326 -2.66 56.41 -9.82
N LYS A 327 -2.06 57.14 -8.86
CA LYS A 327 -1.91 58.60 -8.70
C LYS A 327 -2.73 59.51 -9.62
N ARG A 328 -3.62 60.32 -9.02
CA ARG A 328 -3.94 61.67 -9.49
C ARG A 328 -3.71 62.70 -8.39
N LYS A 329 -2.76 63.60 -8.66
CA LYS A 329 -2.41 64.78 -7.87
C LYS A 329 -3.58 65.77 -7.89
N ARG A 330 -3.89 66.41 -6.74
CA ARG A 330 -4.39 67.78 -6.72
C ARG A 330 -4.09 68.45 -5.38
N SER A 331 -3.71 69.71 -5.50
CA SER A 331 -2.95 70.54 -4.56
C SER A 331 -3.80 71.64 -3.95
N LYS A 332 -3.38 72.10 -2.76
CA LYS A 332 -3.54 73.45 -2.14
C LYS A 332 -4.96 73.93 -1.83
N SER A 333 -5.19 74.31 -0.57
CA SER A 333 -5.27 75.73 -0.20
C SER A 333 -5.15 75.93 1.32
N LYS A 334 -4.41 76.98 1.70
CA LYS A 334 -4.41 77.65 3.01
C LYS A 334 -5.57 78.67 3.07
N ASP A 335 -5.74 79.24 4.27
CA ASP A 335 -6.41 80.50 4.67
C ASP A 335 -7.58 80.26 5.62
N ARG A 336 -7.86 81.05 6.66
CA ARG A 336 -7.21 82.19 7.36
C ARG A 336 -8.05 82.41 8.63
N GLU A 337 -7.44 83.03 9.62
CA GLU A 337 -8.05 83.53 10.87
C GLU A 337 -9.25 84.48 10.64
N LYS A 338 -10.21 84.51 11.59
CA LYS A 338 -10.50 85.70 12.43
C LYS A 338 -11.72 85.57 13.37
N GLU A 339 -11.51 86.07 14.59
CA GLU A 339 -12.39 86.88 15.46
C GLU A 339 -13.77 86.33 15.88
N ARG A 340 -13.93 86.00 17.18
CA ARG A 340 -14.45 86.88 18.26
C ARG A 340 -15.88 87.38 18.02
N SER A 341 -16.85 86.81 18.73
CA SER A 341 -17.85 87.62 19.46
C SER A 341 -18.58 86.82 20.53
N HIS A 342 -18.88 87.56 21.59
CA HIS A 342 -19.57 87.21 22.81
C HIS A 342 -20.96 86.61 22.58
N HIS A 343 -21.39 85.68 23.45
CA HIS A 343 -22.60 85.91 24.24
C HIS A 343 -22.63 85.07 25.51
N ARG A 344 -22.75 85.78 26.63
CA ARG A 344 -22.89 85.32 27.99
C ARG A 344 -24.35 85.56 28.37
N HIS A 345 -25.13 84.52 28.68
CA HIS A 345 -26.36 84.69 29.46
C HIS A 345 -26.39 83.69 30.62
N LYS A 346 -26.34 84.26 31.82
CA LYS A 346 -26.58 83.61 33.11
C LYS A 346 -28.09 83.59 33.41
N ARG A 347 -28.56 82.43 33.87
CA ARG A 347 -29.50 82.16 35.00
C ARG A 347 -30.71 83.09 35.21
N LYS A 348 -31.91 82.48 35.38
CA LYS A 348 -32.58 82.32 36.70
C LYS A 348 -33.92 81.54 36.64
N HIS A 349 -34.23 80.95 37.79
CA HIS A 349 -35.43 80.22 38.25
C HIS A 349 -36.78 80.94 38.10
N SER A 350 -37.88 80.17 37.94
CA SER A 350 -38.93 79.90 38.97
C SER A 350 -39.94 78.88 38.39
N LYS A 351 -40.22 77.72 39.01
CA LYS A 351 -41.18 77.38 40.09
C LYS A 351 -42.68 77.60 39.77
N ARG A 352 -43.45 76.50 39.99
CA ARG A 352 -44.92 76.33 40.10
C ARG A 352 -45.65 76.34 38.75
N ARG A 353 -46.52 75.38 38.46
CA ARG A 353 -47.56 74.80 39.33
C ARG A 353 -47.81 73.34 38.99
#